data_AF-A0AAU8NF15-F1
#
_entry.id   AF-A0AAU8NF15-F1
#
_cell.length_a   1.000
_cell.length_b   1.000
_cell.length_c   1.000
_cell.angle_alpha   90.00
_cell.angle_beta   90.00
_cell.angle_gamma   90.00
#
_symmetry.space_group_name_H-M   'P 1'
#
loop_
_entity.id
_entity.type
_entity.pdbx_description
1 polymer ?
#
loop_
_entity_poly.entity_id
_entity_poly.type
_entity_poly.pdbx_seq_one_letter_code
_entity_poly.pdbx_strand_id
1 'polypeptide(L)'
;MSTSTNRKAIECLEHNEYDAALALFQEALNESRDVQSLNNLAWVYYHEEGDIEAALNLAKEAVELHPTSHFPYSLLGEMLVQKERWEEASAVLADSIAIEPSREAYNNLAAAKYHLGEWSEAADLFLKSASPSDYAMYSHIYCLIRLGKSNEAKHKLDAFSEQDEDFVGEVHAAELYLELQCFAEAVRWYEKSWNTYYKTPDWVCRYIYALVQTNAVEDALKIAEACINFKQEDIQEEQAEVCSEDWTESDKASYLIQLEKEKQQYAQIMNRISTGFVPPMKFTTSLSSRCYLFGCSRHNYPEYAG
;
A
#
# COMPACT_ATOMS: atom_id res chain seq x y z
N MET A 1 -23.80 16.56 -32.73
CA MET A 1 -23.01 15.32 -32.88
C MET A 1 -23.41 14.41 -31.73
N SER A 2 -23.82 13.17 -32.00
CA SER A 2 -24.21 12.24 -30.94
C SER A 2 -23.02 12.01 -30.02
N THR A 3 -23.19 12.23 -28.71
CA THR A 3 -22.18 11.86 -27.71
C THR A 3 -21.97 10.35 -27.76
N SER A 4 -20.72 9.88 -27.88
CA SER A 4 -20.40 8.45 -27.78
C SER A 4 -20.93 7.90 -26.45
N THR A 5 -21.40 6.66 -26.43
CA THR A 5 -21.89 5.98 -25.21
C THR A 5 -20.80 6.01 -24.13
N ASN A 6 -19.54 5.86 -24.52
CA ASN A 6 -18.38 6.03 -23.64
C ASN A 6 -18.33 7.41 -22.96
N ARG A 7 -18.48 8.52 -23.71
CA ARG A 7 -18.45 9.86 -23.13
C ARG A 7 -19.59 10.09 -22.14
N LYS A 8 -20.79 9.54 -22.40
CA LYS A 8 -21.90 9.59 -21.43
C LYS A 8 -21.57 8.79 -20.16
N ALA A 9 -20.97 7.60 -20.32
CA ALA A 9 -20.57 6.77 -19.18
C ALA A 9 -19.56 7.48 -18.28
N ILE A 10 -18.54 8.12 -18.88
CA ILE A 10 -17.56 8.94 -18.17
C ILE A 10 -18.22 10.15 -17.48
N GLU A 11 -19.14 10.84 -18.16
CA GLU A 11 -19.91 11.95 -17.56
C GLU A 11 -20.70 11.48 -16.32
N CYS A 12 -21.40 10.34 -16.39
CA CYS A 12 -22.09 9.77 -15.22
C CYS A 12 -21.12 9.42 -14.08
N LEU A 13 -19.96 8.81 -14.40
CA LEU A 13 -18.94 8.47 -13.41
C LEU A 13 -18.40 9.71 -12.70
N GLU A 14 -18.15 10.80 -13.44
CA GLU A 14 -17.70 12.08 -12.87
C GLU A 14 -18.73 12.74 -11.94
N HIS A 15 -20.02 12.44 -12.13
CA HIS A 15 -21.11 12.87 -11.25
C HIS A 15 -21.41 11.89 -10.10
N ASN A 16 -20.60 10.83 -9.94
CA ASN A 16 -20.80 9.74 -8.98
C ASN A 16 -22.11 8.94 -9.21
N GLU A 17 -22.61 8.91 -10.44
CA GLU A 17 -23.77 8.13 -10.85
C GLU A 17 -23.33 6.72 -11.27
N TYR A 18 -22.79 5.95 -10.31
CA TYR A 18 -22.08 4.68 -10.58
C TYR A 18 -22.92 3.64 -11.31
N ASP A 19 -24.17 3.39 -10.87
CA ASP A 19 -25.08 2.44 -11.52
C ASP A 19 -25.35 2.81 -12.99
N ALA A 20 -25.54 4.11 -13.26
CA ALA A 20 -25.80 4.61 -14.61
C ALA A 20 -24.54 4.51 -15.48
N ALA A 21 -23.37 4.85 -14.92
CA ALA A 21 -22.09 4.71 -15.60
C ALA A 21 -21.82 3.24 -15.97
N LEU A 22 -21.99 2.31 -15.03
CA LEU A 22 -21.81 0.88 -15.27
C LEU A 22 -22.73 0.37 -16.39
N ALA A 23 -24.02 0.73 -16.36
CA ALA A 23 -24.96 0.36 -17.41
C ALA A 23 -24.52 0.90 -18.79
N LEU A 24 -24.03 2.13 -18.85
CA LEU A 24 -23.53 2.73 -20.09
C LEU A 24 -22.21 2.11 -20.57
N PHE A 25 -21.31 1.71 -19.67
CA PHE A 25 -20.10 0.97 -20.07
C PHE A 25 -20.42 -0.44 -20.57
N GLN A 26 -21.40 -1.12 -19.98
CA GLN A 26 -21.92 -2.39 -20.50
C GLN A 26 -22.59 -2.22 -21.87
N GLU A 27 -23.37 -1.14 -22.06
CA GLU A 27 -23.94 -0.79 -23.35
C GLU A 27 -22.84 -0.53 -24.39
N ALA A 28 -21.82 0.27 -24.06
CA ALA A 28 -20.69 0.54 -24.96
C ALA A 28 -19.96 -0.73 -25.40
N LEU A 29 -19.77 -1.70 -24.49
CA LEU A 29 -19.20 -3.01 -24.82
C LEU A 29 -20.09 -3.82 -25.77
N ASN A 30 -21.41 -3.75 -25.60
CA ASN A 30 -22.38 -4.44 -26.46
C ASN A 30 -22.48 -3.78 -27.85
N GLU A 31 -22.28 -2.47 -27.94
CA GLU A 31 -22.22 -1.73 -29.20
C GLU A 31 -20.94 -2.05 -29.99
N SER A 32 -19.79 -2.06 -29.32
CA SER A 32 -18.49 -2.40 -29.88
C SER A 32 -17.65 -3.11 -28.84
N ARG A 33 -17.19 -4.33 -29.13
CA ARG A 33 -16.27 -5.08 -28.27
C ARG A 33 -14.84 -4.84 -28.73
N ASP A 34 -14.28 -3.72 -28.30
CA ASP A 34 -12.94 -3.24 -28.69
C ASP A 34 -12.08 -2.93 -27.46
N VAL A 35 -10.83 -2.53 -27.70
CA VAL A 35 -9.86 -2.21 -26.64
C VAL A 35 -10.44 -1.20 -25.63
N GLN A 36 -11.12 -0.15 -26.09
CA GLN A 36 -11.62 0.91 -25.23
C GLN A 36 -12.77 0.42 -24.36
N SER A 37 -13.78 -0.21 -24.96
CA SER A 37 -14.95 -0.67 -24.21
C SER A 37 -14.60 -1.78 -23.22
N LEU A 38 -13.72 -2.71 -23.61
CA LEU A 38 -13.21 -3.76 -22.73
C LEU A 38 -12.43 -3.16 -21.55
N ASN A 39 -11.46 -2.28 -21.82
CA ASN A 39 -10.62 -1.68 -20.79
C ASN A 39 -11.43 -0.78 -19.84
N ASN A 40 -12.32 0.06 -20.36
CA ASN A 40 -13.08 0.98 -19.52
C ASN A 40 -14.07 0.23 -18.62
N LEU A 41 -14.75 -0.80 -19.12
CA LEU A 41 -15.60 -1.62 -18.27
C LEU A 41 -14.79 -2.44 -17.26
N ALA A 42 -13.61 -2.95 -17.64
CA ALA A 42 -12.71 -3.61 -16.70
C ALA A 42 -12.30 -2.69 -15.55
N TRP A 43 -11.95 -1.44 -15.86
CA TRP A 43 -11.58 -0.43 -14.86
C TRP A 43 -12.71 -0.19 -13.85
N VAL A 44 -13.95 -0.07 -14.34
CA VAL A 44 -15.14 0.15 -13.48
C VAL A 44 -15.43 -1.05 -12.60
N TYR A 45 -15.40 -2.27 -13.15
CA TYR A 45 -15.57 -3.47 -12.32
C TYR A 45 -14.49 -3.58 -11.25
N TYR A 46 -13.26 -3.16 -11.56
CA TYR A 46 -12.16 -3.24 -10.61
C TYR A 46 -12.27 -2.21 -9.48
N HIS A 47 -12.50 -0.94 -9.81
CA HIS A 47 -12.42 0.16 -8.85
C HIS A 47 -13.76 0.50 -8.18
N GLU A 48 -14.89 0.31 -8.86
CA GLU A 48 -16.21 0.72 -8.34
C GLU A 48 -16.98 -0.49 -7.77
N GLU A 49 -17.01 -1.61 -8.50
CA GLU A 49 -17.77 -2.80 -8.08
C GLU A 49 -16.95 -3.76 -7.20
N GLY A 50 -15.61 -3.69 -7.27
CA GLY A 50 -14.71 -4.64 -6.61
C GLY A 50 -14.77 -6.07 -7.18
N ASP A 51 -15.40 -6.27 -8.35
CA ASP A 51 -15.43 -7.55 -9.06
C ASP A 51 -14.15 -7.75 -9.88
N ILE A 52 -13.08 -8.10 -9.16
CA ILE A 52 -11.75 -8.30 -9.73
C ILE A 52 -11.75 -9.42 -10.78
N GLU A 53 -12.58 -10.45 -10.66
CA GLU A 53 -12.60 -11.56 -11.62
C GLU A 53 -13.23 -11.14 -12.96
N ALA A 54 -14.35 -10.40 -12.92
CA ALA A 54 -14.93 -9.82 -14.13
C ALA A 54 -13.96 -8.85 -14.81
N ALA A 55 -13.31 -7.97 -14.03
CA ALA A 55 -12.33 -7.02 -14.54
C ALA A 55 -11.12 -7.71 -15.18
N LEU A 56 -10.55 -8.75 -14.54
CA LEU A 56 -9.43 -9.52 -15.07
C LEU A 56 -9.74 -10.15 -16.42
N ASN A 57 -10.94 -10.73 -16.59
CA ASN A 57 -11.32 -11.36 -17.85
C ASN A 57 -11.42 -10.33 -18.99
N LEU A 58 -12.03 -9.17 -18.73
CA LEU A 58 -12.16 -8.11 -19.72
C LEU A 58 -10.80 -7.47 -20.08
N ALA A 59 -9.95 -7.21 -19.09
CA ALA A 59 -8.63 -6.64 -19.34
C ALA A 59 -7.70 -7.60 -20.09
N LYS A 60 -7.78 -8.91 -19.82
CA LYS A 60 -7.08 -9.94 -20.60
C LYS A 60 -7.51 -9.91 -22.07
N GLU A 61 -8.82 -9.88 -22.32
CA GLU A 61 -9.33 -9.78 -23.69
C GLU A 61 -8.87 -8.49 -24.37
N ALA A 62 -8.85 -7.35 -23.66
CA ALA A 62 -8.34 -6.09 -24.20
C ALA A 62 -6.86 -6.21 -24.61
N VAL A 63 -6.03 -6.89 -23.82
CA VAL A 63 -4.61 -7.14 -24.12
C VAL A 63 -4.43 -8.12 -25.30
N GLU A 64 -5.30 -9.11 -25.45
CA GLU A 64 -5.31 -10.05 -26.58
C GLU A 64 -5.58 -9.37 -27.94
N LEU A 65 -6.19 -8.17 -27.92
CA LEU A 65 -6.34 -7.34 -29.12
C LEU A 65 -5.06 -6.58 -29.51
N HIS A 66 -3.96 -6.79 -28.78
CA HIS A 66 -2.65 -6.15 -28.99
C HIS A 66 -2.73 -4.61 -29.09
N PRO A 67 -3.22 -3.95 -28.03
CA PRO A 67 -3.44 -2.51 -28.05
C PRO A 67 -2.13 -1.74 -28.16
N THR A 68 -2.16 -0.61 -28.85
CA THR A 68 -1.01 0.31 -28.98
C THR A 68 -0.86 1.26 -27.78
N SER A 69 -1.81 1.22 -26.85
CA SER A 69 -1.81 1.98 -25.59
C SER A 69 -1.38 1.10 -24.42
N HIS A 70 -0.67 1.69 -23.46
CA HIS A 70 -0.24 0.99 -22.25
C HIS A 70 -1.38 0.71 -21.26
N PHE A 71 -2.54 1.37 -21.38
CA PHE A 71 -3.63 1.32 -20.38
C PHE A 71 -4.10 -0.11 -20.05
N PRO A 72 -4.44 -0.96 -21.04
CA PRO A 72 -4.92 -2.32 -20.74
C PRO A 72 -3.84 -3.19 -20.08
N TYR A 73 -2.58 -3.01 -20.47
CA TYR A 73 -1.45 -3.69 -19.87
C TYR A 73 -1.22 -3.24 -18.42
N SER A 74 -1.24 -1.93 -18.14
CA SER A 74 -1.08 -1.41 -16.78
C SER A 74 -2.20 -1.88 -15.87
N LEU A 75 -3.46 -1.79 -16.33
CA LEU A 75 -4.63 -2.20 -15.56
C LEU A 75 -4.62 -3.72 -15.27
N LEU A 76 -4.33 -4.55 -16.28
CA LEU A 76 -4.19 -5.99 -16.08
C LEU A 76 -3.04 -6.31 -15.11
N GLY A 77 -1.89 -5.66 -15.29
CA GLY A 77 -0.73 -5.83 -14.43
C GLY A 77 -1.02 -5.49 -12.96
N GLU A 78 -1.71 -4.38 -12.70
CA GLU A 78 -2.14 -3.96 -11.37
C GLU A 78 -3.02 -5.01 -10.69
N MET A 79 -4.06 -5.50 -11.38
CA MET A 79 -4.93 -6.56 -10.87
C MET A 79 -4.18 -7.87 -10.59
N LEU A 80 -3.21 -8.22 -11.44
CA LEU A 80 -2.38 -9.41 -11.24
C LEU A 80 -1.46 -9.28 -10.02
N VAL A 81 -0.90 -8.09 -9.75
CA VAL A 81 -0.15 -7.80 -8.52
C VAL A 81 -1.05 -7.94 -7.30
N GLN A 82 -2.27 -7.38 -7.31
CA GLN A 82 -3.20 -7.53 -6.19
C GLN A 82 -3.58 -9.00 -5.92
N LYS A 83 -3.64 -9.82 -6.98
CA LYS A 83 -3.96 -11.25 -6.88
C LYS A 83 -2.73 -12.13 -6.66
N GLU A 84 -1.58 -11.52 -6.40
CA GLU A 84 -0.31 -12.19 -6.13
C GLU A 84 0.16 -13.12 -7.28
N ARG A 85 -0.24 -12.81 -8.51
CA ARG A 85 0.15 -13.53 -9.73
C ARG A 85 1.40 -12.89 -10.33
N TRP A 86 2.50 -12.99 -9.62
CA TRP A 86 3.71 -12.20 -9.83
C TRP A 86 4.38 -12.41 -11.20
N GLU A 87 4.47 -13.64 -11.67
CA GLU A 87 5.09 -13.95 -12.97
C GLU A 87 4.28 -13.35 -14.13
N GLU A 88 2.95 -13.49 -14.08
CA GLU A 88 2.06 -12.93 -15.10
C GLU A 88 2.05 -11.40 -15.04
N ALA A 89 1.98 -10.82 -13.83
CA ALA A 89 2.09 -9.38 -13.63
C ALA A 89 3.40 -8.86 -14.22
N SER A 90 4.51 -9.54 -13.96
CA SER A 90 5.82 -9.13 -14.46
C SER A 90 5.89 -9.06 -15.98
N ALA A 91 5.29 -10.03 -16.68
CA ALA A 91 5.29 -10.05 -18.14
C ALA A 91 4.47 -8.88 -18.71
N VAL A 92 3.23 -8.73 -18.23
CA VAL A 92 2.29 -7.72 -18.74
C VAL A 92 2.77 -6.29 -18.41
N LEU A 93 3.34 -6.06 -17.23
CA LEU A 93 3.87 -4.76 -16.84
C LEU A 93 5.14 -4.39 -17.61
N ALA A 94 5.95 -5.37 -18.01
CA ALA A 94 7.08 -5.13 -18.90
C ALA A 94 6.62 -4.64 -20.29
N ASP A 95 5.56 -5.25 -20.84
CA ASP A 95 4.94 -4.78 -22.08
C ASP A 95 4.36 -3.37 -21.94
N SER A 96 3.70 -3.09 -20.80
CA SER A 96 3.19 -1.75 -20.47
C SER A 96 4.30 -0.69 -20.51
N ILE A 97 5.42 -0.94 -19.82
CA ILE A 97 6.58 -0.04 -19.76
C ILE A 97 7.24 0.13 -21.14
N ALA A 98 7.24 -0.91 -21.97
CA ALA A 98 7.80 -0.85 -23.32
C ALA A 98 7.00 0.07 -24.25
N ILE A 99 5.68 0.18 -24.05
CA ILE A 99 4.80 1.10 -24.78
C ILE A 99 4.95 2.53 -24.22
N GLU A 100 4.69 2.71 -22.92
CA GLU A 100 4.83 3.99 -22.25
C GLU A 100 5.22 3.76 -20.77
N PRO A 101 6.42 4.19 -20.36
CA PRO A 101 6.83 4.12 -18.96
C PRO A 101 5.98 5.02 -18.06
N SER A 102 5.52 4.48 -16.93
CA SER A 102 4.82 5.23 -15.88
C SER A 102 5.35 4.87 -14.49
N ARG A 103 5.13 5.75 -13.50
CA ARG A 103 5.53 5.49 -12.10
C ARG A 103 4.80 4.27 -11.55
N GLU A 104 3.51 4.13 -11.87
CA GLU A 104 2.66 3.03 -11.43
C GLU A 104 3.13 1.70 -12.01
N ALA A 105 3.43 1.67 -13.31
CA ALA A 105 3.92 0.46 -13.97
C ALA A 105 5.29 0.03 -13.41
N TYR A 106 6.20 0.99 -13.17
CA TYR A 106 7.48 0.70 -12.52
C TYR A 106 7.32 0.17 -11.10
N ASN A 107 6.48 0.80 -10.28
CA ASN A 107 6.23 0.38 -8.90
C ASN A 107 5.62 -1.03 -8.84
N ASN A 108 4.61 -1.29 -9.68
CA ASN A 108 3.91 -2.58 -9.68
C ASN A 108 4.81 -3.69 -10.23
N LEU A 109 5.65 -3.42 -11.23
CA LEU A 109 6.64 -4.38 -11.70
C LEU A 109 7.69 -4.64 -10.61
N ALA A 110 8.15 -3.60 -9.92
CA ALA A 110 9.08 -3.73 -8.80
C ALA A 110 8.49 -4.60 -7.67
N ALA A 111 7.21 -4.43 -7.35
CA ALA A 111 6.51 -5.26 -6.38
C ALA A 111 6.47 -6.73 -6.81
N ALA A 112 6.09 -7.03 -8.05
CA ALA A 112 6.13 -8.40 -8.59
C ALA A 112 7.54 -9.00 -8.51
N LYS A 113 8.56 -8.25 -8.96
CA LYS A 113 9.97 -8.66 -8.91
C LYS A 113 10.47 -8.92 -7.49
N TYR A 114 10.04 -8.11 -6.52
CA TYR A 114 10.38 -8.31 -5.12
C TYR A 114 9.86 -9.66 -4.60
N HIS A 115 8.59 -9.98 -4.87
CA HIS A 115 7.97 -11.24 -4.43
C HIS A 115 8.49 -12.46 -5.15
N LEU A 116 9.00 -12.31 -6.38
CA LEU A 116 9.74 -13.35 -7.12
C LEU A 116 11.16 -13.58 -6.57
N GLY A 117 11.63 -12.78 -5.62
CA GLY A 117 12.98 -12.88 -5.07
C GLY A 117 14.05 -12.12 -5.87
N GLU A 118 13.64 -11.38 -6.91
CA GLU A 118 14.52 -10.66 -7.84
C GLU A 118 14.86 -9.26 -7.30
N TRP A 119 15.40 -9.21 -6.07
CA TRP A 119 15.52 -7.96 -5.29
C TRP A 119 16.40 -6.89 -5.93
N SER A 120 17.40 -7.27 -6.74
CA SER A 120 18.22 -6.30 -7.46
C SER A 120 17.43 -5.55 -8.52
N GLU A 121 16.62 -6.27 -9.30
CA GLU A 121 15.77 -5.67 -10.33
C GLU A 121 14.63 -4.86 -9.68
N ALA A 122 14.05 -5.40 -8.60
CA ALA A 122 13.05 -4.68 -7.81
C ALA A 122 13.58 -3.34 -7.28
N ALA A 123 14.81 -3.31 -6.74
CA ALA A 123 15.42 -2.07 -6.27
C ALA A 123 15.54 -1.03 -7.38
N ASP A 124 16.02 -1.42 -8.57
CA ASP A 124 16.20 -0.50 -9.69
C ASP A 124 14.87 0.03 -10.22
N LEU A 125 13.82 -0.80 -10.23
CA LEU A 125 12.48 -0.41 -10.66
C LEU A 125 11.77 0.49 -9.64
N PHE A 126 11.84 0.18 -8.34
CA PHE A 126 11.33 1.06 -7.30
C PHE A 126 11.97 2.44 -7.35
N LEU A 127 13.28 2.51 -7.63
CA LEU A 127 13.96 3.80 -7.79
C LEU A 127 13.41 4.63 -8.96
N LYS A 128 12.97 3.98 -10.05
CA LYS A 128 12.36 4.67 -11.20
C LYS A 128 10.97 5.21 -10.91
N SER A 129 10.25 4.63 -9.94
CA SER A 129 8.95 5.14 -9.50
C SER A 129 9.03 6.11 -8.32
N ALA A 130 10.18 6.25 -7.66
CA ALA A 130 10.30 6.93 -6.37
C ALA A 130 10.38 8.46 -6.40
N SER A 131 9.67 9.08 -5.47
CA SER A 131 9.88 10.45 -4.96
C SER A 131 10.91 10.39 -3.81
N PRO A 132 11.49 11.53 -3.35
CA PRO A 132 12.56 11.50 -2.36
C PRO A 132 12.29 10.72 -1.06
N SER A 133 11.06 10.75 -0.54
CA SER A 133 10.72 10.10 0.75
C SER A 133 9.43 9.26 0.71
N ASP A 134 9.01 8.78 -0.47
CA ASP A 134 7.77 8.03 -0.63
C ASP A 134 7.91 6.51 -0.36
N TYR A 135 6.78 5.81 -0.48
CA TYR A 135 6.73 4.35 -0.33
C TYR A 135 7.59 3.59 -1.35
N ALA A 136 7.80 4.15 -2.55
CA ALA A 136 8.67 3.54 -3.55
C ALA A 136 10.15 3.69 -3.15
N MET A 137 10.58 4.85 -2.64
CA MET A 137 11.93 5.03 -2.09
C MET A 137 12.16 4.14 -0.86
N TYR A 138 11.17 4.05 0.02
CA TYR A 138 11.19 3.11 1.16
C TYR A 138 11.41 1.66 0.70
N SER A 139 10.65 1.21 -0.30
CA SER A 139 10.79 -0.14 -0.88
C SER A 139 12.14 -0.37 -1.56
N HIS A 140 12.65 0.65 -2.27
CA HIS A 140 13.99 0.64 -2.85
C HIS A 140 15.07 0.46 -1.78
N ILE A 141 15.03 1.27 -0.71
CA ILE A 141 16.00 1.20 0.41
C ILE A 141 15.91 -0.17 1.09
N TYR A 142 14.72 -0.69 1.33
CA TYR A 142 14.56 -2.02 1.90
C TYR A 142 15.20 -3.12 1.02
N CYS A 143 15.02 -3.06 -0.31
CA CYS A 143 15.69 -3.98 -1.22
C CYS A 143 17.22 -3.86 -1.15
N LEU A 144 17.77 -2.64 -1.03
CA LEU A 144 19.21 -2.42 -0.84
C LEU A 144 19.73 -3.07 0.46
N ILE A 145 18.97 -2.95 1.57
CA ILE A 145 19.30 -3.61 2.84
C ILE A 145 19.37 -5.13 2.65
N ARG A 146 18.36 -5.71 1.99
CA ARG A 146 18.29 -7.15 1.70
C ARG A 146 19.44 -7.65 0.83
N LEU A 147 19.97 -6.80 -0.04
CA LEU A 147 21.15 -7.06 -0.88
C LEU A 147 22.49 -6.83 -0.14
N GLY A 148 22.46 -6.41 1.13
CA GLY A 148 23.65 -6.08 1.91
C GLY A 148 24.32 -4.75 1.52
N LYS A 149 23.63 -3.89 0.77
CA LYS A 149 24.13 -2.58 0.33
C LYS A 149 23.84 -1.49 1.39
N SER A 150 24.23 -1.75 2.63
CA SER A 150 23.84 -0.94 3.80
C SER A 150 24.27 0.53 3.71
N ASN A 151 25.45 0.83 3.17
CA ASN A 151 25.92 2.22 3.03
C ASN A 151 25.08 3.02 2.04
N GLU A 152 24.67 2.40 0.93
CA GLU A 152 23.83 3.05 -0.08
C GLU A 152 22.40 3.25 0.45
N ALA A 153 21.84 2.22 1.09
CA ALA A 153 20.57 2.28 1.79
C ALA A 153 20.54 3.42 2.81
N LYS A 154 21.55 3.49 3.69
CA LYS A 154 21.65 4.55 4.70
C LYS A 154 21.74 5.93 4.08
N HIS A 155 22.60 6.12 3.07
CA HIS A 155 22.75 7.42 2.42
C HIS A 155 21.42 7.94 1.85
N LYS A 156 20.61 7.06 1.25
CA LYS A 156 19.28 7.43 0.71
C LYS A 156 18.29 7.71 1.84
N LEU A 157 18.30 6.89 2.90
CA LEU A 157 17.43 7.08 4.07
C LEU A 157 17.75 8.36 4.85
N ASP A 158 19.02 8.76 4.92
CA ASP A 158 19.48 10.01 5.53
C ASP A 158 18.93 11.26 4.80
N ALA A 159 18.48 11.11 3.56
CA ALA A 159 17.88 12.18 2.77
C ALA A 159 16.37 12.35 3.01
N PHE A 160 15.73 11.48 3.81
CA PHE A 160 14.29 11.57 4.07
C PHE A 160 13.92 12.87 4.79
N SER A 161 12.80 13.46 4.38
CA SER A 161 12.31 14.73 4.90
C SER A 161 10.80 14.68 5.16
N GLU A 162 10.38 15.12 6.35
CA GLU A 162 8.96 15.29 6.73
C GLU A 162 8.25 16.39 5.92
N GLN A 163 9.00 17.22 5.19
CA GLN A 163 8.47 18.28 4.33
C GLN A 163 8.18 17.82 2.90
N ASP A 164 8.56 16.59 2.56
CA ASP A 164 8.27 16.05 1.23
C ASP A 164 6.77 15.70 1.13
N GLU A 165 6.18 16.03 -0.01
CA GLU A 165 4.74 15.88 -0.27
C GLU A 165 4.24 14.45 0.00
N ASP A 166 5.00 13.46 -0.44
CA ASP A 166 4.67 12.04 -0.33
C ASP A 166 5.40 11.34 0.83
N PHE A 167 5.78 12.06 1.90
CA PHE A 167 6.56 11.47 2.99
C PHE A 167 5.89 10.21 3.57
N VAL A 168 6.61 9.09 3.52
CA VAL A 168 6.12 7.74 3.88
C VAL A 168 5.75 7.59 5.37
N GLY A 169 6.19 8.53 6.21
CA GLY A 169 5.92 8.52 7.64
C GLY A 169 7.12 8.09 8.48
N GLU A 170 7.14 8.60 9.70
CA GLU A 170 8.25 8.52 10.66
C GLU A 170 8.48 7.09 11.14
N VAL A 171 7.42 6.30 11.29
CA VAL A 171 7.51 4.89 11.67
C VAL A 171 8.25 4.08 10.60
N HIS A 172 7.91 4.25 9.33
CA HIS A 172 8.56 3.56 8.22
C HIS A 172 10.03 3.95 8.10
N ALA A 173 10.36 5.23 8.27
CA ALA A 173 11.75 5.70 8.30
C ALA A 173 12.52 5.04 9.46
N ALA A 174 11.95 5.02 10.67
CA ALA A 174 12.55 4.39 11.84
C ALA A 174 12.81 2.89 11.65
N GLU A 175 11.88 2.18 11.02
CA GLU A 175 12.01 0.75 10.75
C GLU A 175 13.19 0.43 9.84
N LEU A 176 13.44 1.24 8.80
CA LEU A 176 14.60 1.07 7.94
C LEU A 176 15.93 1.35 8.67
N TYR A 177 15.98 2.36 9.54
CA TYR A 177 17.16 2.60 10.39
C TYR A 177 17.42 1.42 11.32
N LEU A 178 16.37 0.80 11.86
CA LEU A 178 16.48 -0.37 12.72
C LEU A 178 17.05 -1.59 11.98
N GLU A 179 16.58 -1.84 10.74
CA GLU A 179 17.16 -2.90 9.89
C GLU A 179 18.62 -2.64 9.51
N LEU A 180 19.01 -1.36 9.40
CA LEU A 180 20.40 -0.92 9.22
C LEU A 180 21.22 -0.93 10.53
N GLN A 181 20.64 -1.33 11.66
CA GLN A 181 21.22 -1.28 13.01
C GLN A 181 21.67 0.14 13.45
N CYS A 182 21.09 1.16 12.85
CA CYS A 182 21.28 2.57 13.22
C CYS A 182 20.28 2.95 14.33
N PHE A 183 20.47 2.37 15.52
CA PHE A 183 19.47 2.42 16.59
C PHE A 183 19.20 3.84 17.12
N ALA A 184 20.20 4.71 17.15
CA ALA A 184 20.02 6.09 17.63
C ALA A 184 19.14 6.90 16.67
N GLU A 185 19.33 6.75 15.36
CA GLU A 185 18.48 7.36 14.34
C GLU A 185 17.07 6.77 14.36
N ALA A 186 16.94 5.45 14.53
CA ALA A 186 15.64 4.79 14.67
C ALA A 186 14.85 5.35 15.86
N VAL A 187 15.48 5.50 17.03
CA VAL A 187 14.87 6.12 18.22
C VAL A 187 14.36 7.53 17.91
N ARG A 188 15.19 8.38 17.29
CA ARG A 188 14.78 9.76 16.95
C ARG A 188 13.56 9.82 16.04
N TRP A 189 13.44 8.90 15.09
CA TRP A 189 12.27 8.85 14.21
C TRP A 189 11.02 8.31 14.93
N TYR A 190 11.16 7.28 15.77
CA TYR A 190 10.06 6.81 16.61
C TYR A 190 9.58 7.86 17.63
N GLU A 191 10.47 8.69 18.15
CA GLU A 191 10.08 9.80 19.04
C GLU A 191 9.15 10.79 18.35
N LYS A 192 9.40 11.10 17.08
CA LYS A 192 8.53 11.97 16.28
C LYS A 192 7.14 11.36 16.08
N SER A 193 7.06 10.04 15.90
CA SER A 193 5.79 9.34 15.69
C SER A 193 4.95 9.17 16.96
N TRP A 194 5.53 9.35 18.15
CA TRP A 194 4.91 8.97 19.42
C TRP A 194 3.56 9.65 19.69
N ASN A 195 3.40 10.90 19.29
CA ASN A 195 2.20 11.68 19.56
C ASN A 195 1.22 11.75 18.38
N THR A 196 1.61 11.27 17.20
CA THR A 196 0.82 11.37 15.96
C THR A 196 0.20 10.04 15.55
N TYR A 197 0.88 8.92 15.80
CA TYR A 197 0.41 7.61 15.37
C TYR A 197 -0.29 6.84 16.48
N TYR A 198 -1.28 6.03 16.08
CA TYR A 198 -1.84 5.02 16.94
C TYR A 198 -0.75 4.00 17.30
N LYS A 199 -0.62 3.73 18.60
CA LYS A 199 0.41 2.86 19.16
C LYS A 199 -0.07 1.43 18.99
N THR A 200 0.41 0.75 17.94
CA THR A 200 0.20 -0.68 17.77
C THR A 200 1.33 -1.46 18.43
N PRO A 201 1.09 -2.69 18.92
CA PRO A 201 2.13 -3.50 19.55
C PRO A 201 3.35 -3.74 18.65
N ASP A 202 3.17 -3.76 17.33
CA ASP A 202 4.22 -4.04 16.36
C ASP A 202 5.31 -2.97 16.33
N TRP A 203 4.97 -1.72 16.01
CA TRP A 203 5.98 -0.66 15.89
C TRP A 203 6.48 -0.22 17.27
N VAL A 204 5.62 -0.27 18.31
CA VAL A 204 6.04 0.01 19.69
C VAL A 204 7.07 -1.02 20.18
N CYS A 205 6.90 -2.31 19.84
CA CYS A 205 7.89 -3.33 20.18
C CYS A 205 9.24 -3.06 19.52
N ARG A 206 9.25 -2.62 18.26
CA ARG A 206 10.46 -2.22 17.54
C ARG A 206 11.09 -0.95 18.12
N TYR A 207 10.28 0.02 18.55
CA TYR A 207 10.77 1.21 19.23
C TYR A 207 11.44 0.88 20.58
N ILE A 208 10.75 0.10 21.43
CA ILE A 208 11.31 -0.38 22.71
C ILE A 208 12.62 -1.15 22.46
N TYR A 209 12.67 -1.99 21.42
CA TYR A 209 13.89 -2.69 21.04
C TYR A 209 15.02 -1.72 20.70
N ALA A 210 14.78 -0.69 19.89
CA ALA A 210 15.78 0.33 19.56
C ALA A 210 16.31 1.04 20.82
N LEU A 211 15.42 1.40 21.76
CA LEU A 211 15.81 2.03 23.04
C LEU A 211 16.69 1.11 23.89
N VAL A 212 16.37 -0.19 23.95
CA VAL A 212 17.21 -1.18 24.66
C VAL A 212 18.59 -1.27 24.00
N GLN A 213 18.68 -1.28 22.67
CA GLN A 213 19.96 -1.29 21.96
C GLN A 213 20.79 -0.02 22.20
N THR A 214 20.16 1.12 22.47
CA THR A 214 20.84 2.37 22.85
C THR A 214 21.06 2.52 24.36
N ASN A 215 20.83 1.45 25.16
CA ASN A 215 20.94 1.46 26.63
C ASN A 215 19.98 2.44 27.34
N ALA A 216 18.88 2.83 26.68
CA ALA A 216 17.81 3.68 27.22
C ALA A 216 16.70 2.81 27.85
N VAL A 217 17.07 1.90 28.75
CA VAL A 217 16.16 0.88 29.32
C VAL A 217 15.06 1.51 30.17
N GLU A 218 15.34 2.61 30.86
CA GLU A 218 14.32 3.33 31.65
C GLU A 218 13.22 3.91 30.75
N ASP A 219 13.58 4.48 29.60
CA ASP A 219 12.61 5.05 28.67
C ASP A 219 11.81 3.94 27.96
N ALA A 220 12.47 2.82 27.65
CA ALA A 220 11.84 1.61 27.14
C ALA A 220 10.74 1.09 28.10
N LEU A 221 11.02 1.07 29.42
CA LEU A 221 10.06 0.70 30.45
C LEU A 221 8.89 1.69 30.54
N LYS A 222 9.17 3.00 30.57
CA LYS A 222 8.13 4.03 30.60
C LYS A 222 7.17 3.93 29.42
N ILE A 223 7.69 3.65 28.23
CA ILE A 223 6.88 3.45 27.03
C ILE A 223 5.98 2.23 27.14
N ALA A 224 6.53 1.09 27.59
CA ALA A 224 5.75 -0.12 27.80
C ALA A 224 4.63 0.11 28.83
N GLU A 225 4.96 0.74 29.97
CA GLU A 225 3.99 1.09 31.02
C GLU A 225 2.91 2.05 30.52
N ALA A 226 3.28 3.09 29.76
CA ALA A 226 2.32 4.03 29.17
C ALA A 226 1.32 3.31 28.24
N CYS A 227 1.80 2.41 27.38
CA CYS A 227 0.91 1.62 26.51
C CYS A 227 -0.01 0.68 27.29
N ILE A 228 0.49 0.05 28.37
CA ILE A 228 -0.31 -0.82 29.24
C ILE A 228 -1.40 -0.01 29.95
N ASN A 229 -1.05 1.15 30.51
CA ASN A 229 -1.99 2.02 31.22
C ASN A 229 -3.07 2.54 30.28
N PHE A 230 -2.70 3.01 29.08
CA PHE A 230 -3.65 3.44 28.05
C PHE A 230 -4.65 2.32 27.71
N LYS A 231 -4.17 1.10 27.48
CA LYS A 231 -5.07 -0.04 27.22
C LYS A 231 -5.92 -0.43 28.42
N GLN A 232 -5.39 -0.25 29.63
CA GLN A 232 -6.14 -0.51 30.85
C GLN A 232 -7.27 0.51 31.06
N GLU A 233 -7.06 1.77 30.66
CA GLU A 233 -8.07 2.83 30.63
C GLU A 233 -9.13 2.51 29.56
N ASP A 234 -8.72 2.22 28.31
CA ASP A 234 -9.65 1.81 27.22
C ASP A 234 -10.58 0.67 27.67
N ILE A 235 -10.02 -0.36 28.32
CA ILE A 235 -10.80 -1.52 28.82
C ILE A 235 -11.80 -1.09 29.89
N GLN A 236 -11.42 -0.20 30.81
CA GLN A 236 -12.31 0.25 31.88
C GLN A 236 -13.45 1.11 31.35
N GLU A 237 -13.15 2.01 30.40
CA GLU A 237 -14.14 2.85 29.74
C GLU A 237 -15.15 1.99 28.97
N GLU A 238 -14.66 1.09 28.12
CA GLU A 238 -15.52 0.19 27.36
C GLU A 238 -16.37 -0.68 28.30
N GLN A 239 -15.80 -1.24 29.38
CA GLN A 239 -16.57 -2.03 30.36
C GLN A 239 -17.72 -1.24 30.98
N ALA A 240 -17.52 0.05 31.27
CA ALA A 240 -18.52 0.93 31.85
C ALA A 240 -19.60 1.40 30.86
N GLU A 241 -19.33 1.32 29.55
CA GLU A 241 -20.26 1.74 28.51
C GLU A 241 -21.47 0.79 28.38
N VAL A 242 -22.65 1.33 28.11
CA VAL A 242 -23.87 0.55 27.88
C VAL A 242 -24.02 0.29 26.38
N CYS A 243 -24.17 -0.98 26.00
CA CYS A 243 -24.37 -1.38 24.62
C CYS A 243 -25.58 -0.66 23.97
N SER A 244 -25.39 -0.19 22.74
CA SER A 244 -26.40 0.50 21.94
C SER A 244 -27.14 -0.48 21.01
N GLU A 245 -28.07 0.02 20.20
CA GLU A 245 -28.76 -0.83 19.21
C GLU A 245 -27.80 -1.38 18.12
N ASP A 246 -26.70 -0.67 17.85
CA ASP A 246 -25.72 -1.01 16.80
C ASP A 246 -24.45 -1.69 17.36
N TRP A 247 -24.29 -1.79 18.68
CA TRP A 247 -23.13 -2.40 19.35
C TRP A 247 -23.62 -3.46 20.32
N THR A 248 -23.50 -4.74 19.93
CA THR A 248 -24.02 -5.82 20.77
C THR A 248 -23.05 -6.17 21.90
N GLU A 249 -23.55 -6.81 22.96
CA GLU A 249 -22.71 -7.38 24.03
C GLU A 249 -21.65 -8.35 23.49
N SER A 250 -21.93 -9.01 22.35
CA SER A 250 -20.97 -9.91 21.69
C SER A 250 -19.84 -9.14 21.00
N ASP A 251 -20.17 -8.01 20.36
CA ASP A 251 -19.17 -7.15 19.70
C ASP A 251 -18.27 -6.51 20.75
N LYS A 252 -18.88 -5.99 21.81
CA LYS A 252 -18.19 -5.48 23.00
C LYS A 252 -17.24 -6.51 23.61
N ALA A 253 -17.71 -7.72 23.85
CA ALA A 253 -16.87 -8.79 24.40
C ALA A 253 -15.68 -9.11 23.48
N SER A 254 -15.90 -9.12 22.17
CA SER A 254 -14.84 -9.36 21.18
C SER A 254 -13.80 -8.24 21.18
N TYR A 255 -14.24 -6.99 21.28
CA TYR A 255 -13.34 -5.84 21.36
C TYR A 255 -12.52 -5.82 22.65
N LEU A 256 -13.14 -6.11 23.80
CA LEU A 256 -12.45 -6.24 25.09
C LEU A 256 -11.39 -7.35 25.06
N ILE A 257 -11.66 -8.48 24.40
CA ILE A 257 -10.67 -9.56 24.20
C ILE A 257 -9.46 -9.04 23.41
N GLN A 258 -9.69 -8.25 22.36
CA GLN A 258 -8.62 -7.67 21.55
C GLN A 258 -7.78 -6.67 22.36
N LEU A 259 -8.41 -5.77 23.14
CA LEU A 259 -7.70 -4.84 24.01
C LEU A 259 -6.85 -5.55 25.06
N GLU A 260 -7.40 -6.59 25.71
CA GLU A 260 -6.66 -7.38 26.70
C GLU A 260 -5.47 -8.10 26.07
N LYS A 261 -5.63 -8.62 24.85
CA LYS A 261 -4.54 -9.22 24.09
C LYS A 261 -3.43 -8.21 23.78
N GLU A 262 -3.76 -7.01 23.34
CA GLU A 262 -2.78 -5.93 23.09
C GLU A 262 -2.07 -5.51 24.37
N LYS A 263 -2.81 -5.34 25.48
CA LYS A 263 -2.24 -5.04 26.80
C LYS A 263 -1.24 -6.11 27.23
N GLN A 264 -1.58 -7.38 27.06
CA GLN A 264 -0.66 -8.49 27.34
C GLN A 264 0.56 -8.49 26.42
N GLN A 265 0.39 -8.15 25.13
CA GLN A 265 1.53 -8.00 24.23
C GLN A 265 2.50 -6.94 24.76
N TYR A 266 2.02 -5.75 25.14
CA TYR A 266 2.87 -4.70 25.73
C TYR A 266 3.60 -5.16 26.99
N ALA A 267 2.90 -5.80 27.92
CA ALA A 267 3.47 -6.30 29.17
C ALA A 267 4.60 -7.34 28.95
N GLN A 268 4.57 -8.05 27.82
CA GLN A 268 5.57 -9.07 27.51
C GLN A 268 6.77 -8.53 26.71
N ILE A 269 6.69 -7.34 26.11
CA ILE A 269 7.73 -6.83 25.20
C ILE A 269 9.11 -6.83 25.86
N MET A 270 9.24 -6.20 27.04
CA MET A 270 10.52 -6.06 27.74
C MET A 270 11.16 -7.41 28.07
N ASN A 271 10.36 -8.34 28.60
CA ASN A 271 10.83 -9.69 28.92
C ASN A 271 11.30 -10.43 27.65
N ARG A 272 10.53 -10.36 26.57
CA ARG A 272 10.90 -10.97 25.29
C ARG A 272 12.22 -10.40 24.77
N ILE A 273 12.37 -9.09 24.72
CA ILE A 273 13.61 -8.44 24.25
C ILE A 273 14.80 -8.85 25.15
N SER A 274 14.62 -8.86 26.47
CA SER A 274 15.68 -9.26 27.41
C SER A 274 16.14 -10.71 27.27
N THR A 275 15.29 -11.58 26.71
CA THR A 275 15.58 -12.99 26.44
C THR A 275 16.11 -13.22 25.01
N GLY A 276 16.45 -12.15 24.29
CA GLY A 276 17.07 -12.20 22.98
C GLY A 276 16.10 -12.13 21.79
N PHE A 277 14.82 -11.84 22.04
CA PHE A 277 13.86 -11.62 20.95
C PHE A 277 14.21 -10.33 20.19
N VAL A 278 14.37 -10.47 18.88
CA VAL A 278 14.48 -9.34 17.93
C VAL A 278 13.14 -9.21 17.21
N PRO A 279 12.42 -8.09 17.34
CA PRO A 279 11.14 -7.91 16.66
C PRO A 279 11.34 -7.85 15.15
N PRO A 280 10.70 -8.73 14.35
CA PRO A 280 10.86 -8.75 12.90
C PRO A 280 10.19 -7.52 12.26
N MET A 281 10.70 -7.11 11.10
CA MET A 281 10.04 -6.10 10.27
C MET A 281 8.94 -6.77 9.46
N LYS A 282 7.77 -6.13 9.38
CA LYS A 282 6.68 -6.55 8.49
C LYS A 282 6.69 -5.67 7.25
N PHE A 283 7.55 -6.03 6.30
CA PHE A 283 7.63 -5.32 5.02
C PHE A 283 6.55 -5.83 4.05
N THR A 284 5.81 -4.89 3.46
CA THR A 284 4.92 -5.13 2.32
C THR A 284 5.20 -4.09 1.24
N THR A 285 5.03 -4.48 -0.02
CA THR A 285 5.13 -3.56 -1.16
C THR A 285 3.82 -2.82 -1.34
N SER A 286 3.87 -1.54 -1.72
CA SER A 286 2.69 -0.78 -2.10
C SER A 286 2.26 -1.12 -3.53
N LEU A 287 0.95 -1.22 -3.75
CA LEU A 287 0.35 -1.14 -5.09
C LEU A 287 0.24 0.34 -5.48
N SER A 288 0.50 0.66 -6.74
CA SER A 288 0.35 2.01 -7.29
C SER A 288 -0.64 1.99 -8.44
N SER A 289 -1.57 2.93 -8.42
CA SER A 289 -2.69 2.97 -9.36
C SER A 289 -2.88 4.37 -9.92
N ARG A 290 -3.52 4.44 -11.09
CA ARG A 290 -3.93 5.68 -11.75
C ARG A 290 -5.20 5.44 -12.56
N CYS A 291 -5.79 6.51 -13.06
CA CYS A 291 -6.88 6.38 -14.01
C CYS A 291 -6.36 5.80 -15.34
N TYR A 292 -6.95 4.69 -15.77
CA TYR A 292 -6.70 4.07 -17.08
C TYR A 292 -7.96 4.09 -17.97
N LEU A 293 -8.84 5.09 -17.79
CA LEU A 293 -10.05 5.24 -18.61
C LEU A 293 -9.76 6.02 -19.89
N PHE A 294 -10.02 5.41 -21.04
CA PHE A 294 -10.02 6.11 -22.32
C PHE A 294 -11.17 7.12 -22.38
N GLY A 295 -10.88 8.35 -22.81
CA GLY A 295 -11.85 9.44 -22.84
C GLY A 295 -12.05 10.15 -21.49
N CYS A 296 -11.27 9.84 -20.45
CA CYS A 296 -11.38 10.50 -19.14
C CYS A 296 -11.09 12.00 -19.24
N SER A 297 -12.08 12.84 -18.94
CA SER A 297 -11.96 14.29 -19.11
C SER A 297 -11.06 14.93 -18.04
N ARG A 298 -11.14 14.43 -16.79
CA ARG A 298 -10.32 14.90 -15.65
C ARG A 298 -8.81 14.81 -15.90
N HIS A 299 -8.38 13.78 -16.64
CA HIS A 299 -6.99 13.55 -16.99
C HIS A 299 -6.66 13.90 -18.45
N ASN A 300 -7.63 14.44 -19.20
CA ASN A 300 -7.53 14.77 -20.61
C ASN A 300 -7.02 13.59 -21.48
N TYR A 301 -7.49 12.37 -21.17
CA TYR A 301 -7.17 11.20 -21.98
C TYR A 301 -8.07 11.13 -23.20
N PRO A 302 -7.52 10.89 -24.41
CA PRO A 302 -8.33 10.72 -25.59
C PRO A 302 -9.10 9.40 -25.55
N GLU A 303 -10.13 9.29 -26.39
CA GLU A 303 -10.67 7.97 -26.76
C GLU A 303 -9.58 7.18 -27.52
N TYR A 304 -9.64 5.85 -27.45
CA TYR A 304 -8.70 4.98 -28.14
C TYR A 304 -8.89 5.07 -29.65
N ALA A 305 -7.84 5.51 -30.34
CA ALA A 305 -7.74 5.48 -31.79
C ALA A 305 -6.77 4.34 -32.15
N GLY A 306 -7.31 3.14 -32.38
CA GLY A 306 -6.54 1.96 -32.78
C GLY A 306 -5.85 2.10 -34.12
#